data_AF-A0A5D0XKH3-F1
#
_entry.id   AF-A0A5D0XKH3-F1
#
_cell.length_a   1.000
_cell.length_b   1.000
_cell.length_c   1.000
_cell.angle_alpha   90.00
_cell.angle_beta   90.00
_cell.angle_gamma   90.00
#
_symmetry.space_group_name_H-M   'P 1'
#
loop_
_entity.id
_entity.type
_entity.pdbx_description
1 polymer ?
#
loop_
_entity_poly.entity_id
_entity_poly.type
_entity_poly.pdbx_seq_one_letter_code
_entity_poly.pdbx_strand_id
1 'polypeptide(L)'
;MTVVSGTGLDGARVDRRRRMITCVLLGTSLVLMTGCATGGEDNWNSTAVGDDESVGEIDLLSVLLVTDEEGNPARLLGTLENNGDQPVDVTISDDDEDVTVSVPAQGAAALDTLETFLQTAGDAPGARTSLTATTETGEVELLVPVVDGTLDPYKPYLPE
;
A
#
# COMPACT_ATOMS: atom_id res chain seq x y z
N MET A 1 56.89 -7.93 69.91
CA MET A 1 57.74 -7.06 69.09
C MET A 1 57.55 -7.47 67.65
N THR A 2 57.04 -6.52 66.87
CA THR A 2 56.68 -6.58 65.44
C THR A 2 57.81 -7.07 64.54
N VAL A 3 57.49 -7.66 63.38
CA VAL A 3 58.04 -7.46 62.00
C VAL A 3 57.48 -8.61 61.14
N VAL A 4 56.59 -8.42 60.14
CA VAL A 4 56.63 -7.73 58.83
C VAL A 4 57.03 -8.63 57.64
N SER A 5 56.22 -8.48 56.57
CA SER A 5 56.49 -8.66 55.13
C SER A 5 56.66 -10.03 54.48
N GLY A 6 55.96 -10.17 53.34
CA GLY A 6 56.59 -10.65 52.10
C GLY A 6 55.74 -11.55 51.21
N THR A 7 55.11 -10.97 50.18
CA THR A 7 55.05 -11.39 48.76
C THR A 7 55.43 -12.85 48.42
N GLY A 8 54.75 -13.62 47.55
CA GLY A 8 53.73 -13.37 46.55
C GLY A 8 53.73 -14.53 45.53
N LEU A 9 52.58 -14.73 44.89
CA LEU A 9 52.35 -15.30 43.55
C LEU A 9 52.44 -16.83 43.31
N ASP A 10 51.71 -17.19 42.23
CA ASP A 10 51.76 -18.42 41.43
C ASP A 10 50.77 -19.52 41.83
N GLY A 11 49.48 -19.44 41.46
CA GLY A 11 48.95 -19.09 40.14
C GLY A 11 48.94 -20.27 39.15
N ALA A 12 49.54 -21.41 39.50
CA ALA A 12 49.82 -22.48 38.51
C ALA A 12 48.86 -23.69 38.51
N ARG A 13 47.88 -23.78 39.41
CA ARG A 13 47.02 -24.98 39.53
C ARG A 13 45.61 -24.83 38.99
N VAL A 14 45.13 -23.61 38.77
CA VAL A 14 43.74 -23.35 38.33
C VAL A 14 43.55 -23.50 36.82
N ASP A 15 44.64 -23.42 36.04
CA ASP A 15 44.57 -23.38 34.57
C ASP A 15 44.31 -24.71 33.88
N ARG A 16 44.64 -25.85 34.51
CA ARG A 16 44.53 -27.16 33.84
C ARG A 16 43.10 -27.71 33.83
N ARG A 17 42.26 -27.34 34.81
CA ARG A 17 40.86 -27.79 34.89
C ARG A 17 39.90 -26.95 34.04
N ARG A 18 40.26 -25.69 33.75
CA ARG A 18 39.45 -24.78 32.93
C ARG A 18 39.57 -25.05 31.42
N ARG A 19 40.68 -25.65 30.99
CA ARG A 19 40.97 -25.95 29.57
C ARG A 19 40.26 -27.18 29.00
N MET A 20 39.68 -28.06 29.83
CA MET A 20 38.97 -29.25 29.33
C MET A 20 37.45 -29.09 29.18
N ILE A 21 36.87 -27.95 29.57
CA ILE A 21 35.42 -27.69 29.39
C ILE A 21 35.15 -26.89 28.10
N THR A 22 36.17 -26.24 27.54
CA THR A 22 36.01 -25.31 26.41
C THR A 22 35.81 -26.00 25.05
N CYS A 23 36.18 -27.27 24.87
CA CYS A 23 36.14 -27.91 23.55
C CYS A 23 34.81 -28.58 23.17
N VAL A 24 33.85 -28.76 24.10
CA VAL A 24 32.54 -29.33 23.76
C VAL A 24 31.51 -28.24 23.41
N LEU A 25 31.73 -27.00 23.84
CA LEU A 25 30.78 -25.90 23.65
C LEU A 25 30.96 -25.13 22.33
N LEU A 26 31.98 -25.44 21.53
CA LEU A 26 32.22 -24.78 20.23
C LEU A 26 31.56 -25.50 19.04
N GLY A 27 30.87 -26.62 19.27
CA GLY A 27 30.32 -27.46 18.19
C GLY A 27 28.84 -27.25 17.85
N THR A 28 28.08 -26.53 18.69
CA THR A 28 26.61 -26.67 18.69
C THR A 28 25.85 -25.35 18.74
N SER A 29 26.35 -24.31 18.07
CA SER A 29 25.60 -23.04 17.94
C SER A 29 25.31 -22.62 16.50
N LEU A 30 25.62 -23.46 15.50
CA LEU A 30 25.41 -23.12 14.09
C LEU A 30 24.24 -23.86 13.42
N VAL A 31 23.24 -24.25 14.20
CA VAL A 31 22.00 -24.82 13.67
C VAL A 31 20.86 -24.13 14.39
N LEU A 32 19.78 -23.85 13.66
CA LEU A 32 18.49 -23.26 14.09
C LEU A 32 18.21 -21.80 13.69
N MET A 33 18.63 -21.38 12.48
CA MET A 33 17.85 -20.39 11.72
C MET A 33 17.70 -20.82 10.26
N THR A 34 17.37 -22.09 10.02
CA THR A 34 16.73 -22.47 8.75
C THR A 34 15.26 -22.07 8.85
N GLY A 35 14.99 -20.77 8.70
CA GLY A 35 13.63 -20.30 8.45
C GLY A 35 13.27 -20.70 7.03
N CYS A 36 12.68 -21.88 6.85
CA CYS A 36 11.90 -22.11 5.65
C CYS A 36 10.73 -21.11 5.72
N ALA A 37 10.78 -20.04 4.94
CA ALA A 37 9.60 -19.27 4.62
C ALA A 37 8.70 -20.18 3.77
N THR A 38 7.91 -21.01 4.43
CA THR A 38 6.80 -21.74 3.82
C THR A 38 5.54 -21.12 4.40
N GLY A 39 4.92 -20.24 3.60
CA GLY A 39 3.77 -19.46 4.08
C GLY A 39 3.63 -18.11 3.40
N GLY A 40 3.87 -18.06 2.11
CA GLY A 40 3.14 -17.15 1.24
C GLY A 40 2.69 -18.02 0.09
N GLU A 41 1.40 -18.30 -0.04
CA GLU A 41 0.89 -18.63 -1.35
C GLU A 41 1.30 -17.45 -2.23
N ASP A 42 1.91 -17.71 -3.39
CA ASP A 42 2.15 -16.63 -4.34
C ASP A 42 0.79 -16.06 -4.71
N ASN A 43 0.48 -14.92 -4.11
CA ASN A 43 -0.62 -14.06 -4.47
C ASN A 43 -0.29 -13.50 -5.88
N TRP A 44 -0.57 -14.30 -6.90
CA TRP A 44 -0.62 -13.85 -8.29
C TRP A 44 -1.95 -13.14 -8.58
N ASN A 45 -2.76 -12.83 -7.56
CA ASN A 45 -3.96 -12.06 -7.77
C ASN A 45 -3.56 -10.62 -8.06
N SER A 46 -4.16 -10.03 -9.08
CA SER A 46 -3.93 -8.63 -9.41
C SER A 46 -4.29 -7.80 -8.20
N THR A 47 -3.30 -7.14 -7.58
CA THR A 47 -3.59 -6.01 -6.70
C THR A 47 -4.28 -4.97 -7.58
N ALA A 48 -5.45 -4.51 -7.17
CA ALA A 48 -6.11 -3.44 -7.89
C ALA A 48 -5.18 -2.22 -7.86
N VAL A 49 -4.97 -1.60 -9.03
CA VAL A 49 -3.89 -0.61 -9.21
C VAL A 49 -4.28 0.76 -8.65
N GLY A 50 -5.58 1.03 -8.52
CA GLY A 50 -6.11 2.31 -8.07
C GLY A 50 -5.98 2.57 -6.57
N ASP A 51 -6.43 3.76 -6.17
CA ASP A 51 -6.47 4.20 -4.78
C ASP A 51 -7.80 3.80 -4.11
N ASP A 52 -7.74 3.43 -2.83
CA ASP A 52 -8.91 3.08 -2.03
C ASP A 52 -9.07 4.09 -0.89
N GLU A 53 -10.25 4.70 -0.76
CA GLU A 53 -10.57 5.66 0.30
C GLU A 53 -12.02 5.53 0.75
N SER A 54 -12.39 6.16 1.88
CA SER A 54 -13.78 6.20 2.35
C SER A 54 -14.19 7.59 2.80
N VAL A 55 -15.44 7.97 2.50
CA VAL A 55 -16.06 9.21 2.97
C VAL A 55 -17.49 8.93 3.44
N GLY A 56 -17.70 9.01 4.76
CA GLY A 56 -18.97 8.62 5.37
C GLY A 56 -19.26 7.13 5.20
N GLU A 57 -20.36 6.80 4.51
CA GLU A 57 -20.77 5.42 4.20
C GLU A 57 -20.39 4.98 2.77
N ILE A 58 -19.64 5.83 2.05
CA ILE A 58 -19.16 5.58 0.69
C ILE A 58 -17.72 5.09 0.75
N ASP A 59 -17.49 3.91 0.16
CA ASP A 59 -16.16 3.41 -0.14
C ASP A 59 -15.84 3.66 -1.62
N LEU A 60 -14.71 4.30 -1.88
CA LEU A 60 -14.14 4.49 -3.20
C LEU A 60 -13.08 3.42 -3.40
N LEU A 61 -13.35 2.46 -4.28
CA LEU A 61 -12.52 1.28 -4.48
C LEU A 61 -11.80 1.36 -5.82
N SER A 62 -10.47 1.30 -5.74
CA SER A 62 -9.55 1.14 -6.85
C SER A 62 -9.70 2.25 -7.90
N VAL A 63 -9.80 3.49 -7.42
CA VAL A 63 -9.98 4.67 -8.26
C VAL A 63 -8.69 5.00 -9.02
N LEU A 64 -8.80 5.22 -10.34
CA LEU A 64 -7.71 5.61 -11.20
C LEU A 64 -8.19 6.41 -12.42
N LEU A 65 -7.26 7.08 -13.10
CA LEU A 65 -7.52 7.79 -14.35
C LEU A 65 -6.89 7.08 -15.54
N VAL A 66 -7.63 7.00 -16.65
CA VAL A 66 -7.14 6.53 -17.95
C VAL A 66 -7.14 7.68 -18.93
N THR A 67 -5.97 8.00 -19.49
CA THR A 67 -5.79 9.05 -20.51
C THR A 67 -4.65 8.69 -21.45
N ASP A 68 -4.58 9.33 -22.62
CA ASP A 68 -3.45 9.17 -23.55
C ASP A 68 -2.22 10.00 -23.14
N GLU A 69 -2.42 11.19 -22.57
CA GLU A 69 -1.35 12.12 -22.19
C GLU A 69 -1.85 13.16 -21.17
N GLU A 70 -0.89 13.87 -20.54
CA GLU A 70 -1.18 14.97 -19.61
C GLU A 70 -2.04 16.06 -20.28
N GLY A 71 -3.05 16.57 -19.57
CA GLY A 71 -3.92 17.64 -20.04
C GLY A 71 -4.98 17.22 -21.08
N ASN A 72 -5.02 15.94 -21.49
CA ASN A 72 -6.09 15.41 -22.32
C ASN A 72 -7.26 14.89 -21.47
N PRO A 73 -8.46 14.69 -22.07
CA PRO A 73 -9.57 14.06 -21.36
C PRO A 73 -9.16 12.78 -20.65
N ALA A 74 -9.72 12.56 -19.48
CA ALA A 74 -9.40 11.43 -18.63
C ALA A 74 -10.66 10.68 -18.24
N ARG A 75 -10.66 9.36 -18.36
CA ARG A 75 -11.76 8.52 -17.89
C ARG A 75 -11.45 8.03 -16.48
N LEU A 76 -12.41 8.21 -15.58
CA LEU A 76 -12.38 7.61 -14.24
C LEU A 76 -12.74 6.13 -14.32
N LEU A 77 -11.93 5.29 -13.67
CA LEU A 77 -12.25 3.89 -13.38
C LEU A 77 -12.23 3.65 -11.86
N GLY A 78 -12.91 2.61 -11.42
CA GLY A 78 -13.08 2.27 -10.00
C GLY A 78 -14.51 1.83 -9.71
N THR A 79 -14.83 1.66 -8.43
CA THR A 79 -16.19 1.40 -7.95
C THR A 79 -16.47 2.28 -6.76
N LEU A 80 -17.62 2.95 -6.76
CA LEU A 80 -18.14 3.63 -5.56
C LEU A 80 -19.19 2.71 -4.93
N GLU A 81 -18.95 2.24 -3.71
CA GLU A 81 -19.87 1.39 -2.95
C GLU A 81 -20.50 2.19 -1.82
N ASN A 82 -21.83 2.11 -1.71
CA ASN A 82 -22.61 2.77 -0.68
C ASN A 82 -23.17 1.74 0.30
N ASN A 83 -22.62 1.76 1.51
CA ASN A 83 -23.03 0.89 2.62
C ASN A 83 -24.22 1.43 3.40
N GLY A 84 -24.68 2.65 3.08
CA GLY A 84 -25.78 3.33 3.73
C GLY A 84 -27.16 2.96 3.16
N ASP A 85 -28.20 3.32 3.92
CA ASP A 85 -29.60 3.02 3.59
C ASP A 85 -30.26 4.09 2.69
N GLN A 86 -29.51 5.11 2.24
CA GLN A 86 -29.97 6.18 1.38
C GLN A 86 -29.04 6.35 0.17
N PRO A 87 -29.56 6.78 -1.00
CA PRO A 87 -28.70 7.12 -2.12
C PRO A 87 -27.82 8.33 -1.78
N VAL A 88 -26.59 8.35 -2.30
CA VAL A 88 -25.61 9.41 -2.06
C VAL A 88 -25.07 9.88 -3.41
N ASP A 89 -24.98 11.20 -3.58
CA ASP A 89 -24.24 11.80 -4.68
C ASP A 89 -22.79 12.03 -4.24
N VAL A 90 -21.84 11.53 -5.03
CA VAL A 90 -20.41 11.70 -4.80
C VAL A 90 -19.86 12.62 -5.87
N THR A 91 -19.36 13.77 -5.48
CA THR A 91 -18.68 14.71 -6.37
C THR A 91 -17.19 14.43 -6.34
N ILE A 92 -16.61 14.10 -7.50
CA ILE A 92 -15.17 13.90 -7.70
C ILE A 92 -14.65 15.14 -8.42
N SER A 93 -13.67 15.81 -7.86
CA SER A 93 -13.06 17.02 -8.43
C SER A 93 -11.55 16.92 -8.53
N ASP A 94 -10.98 17.64 -9.48
CA ASP A 94 -9.57 17.96 -9.55
C ASP A 94 -9.38 19.48 -9.29
N ASP A 95 -8.28 20.06 -9.80
CA ASP A 95 -7.95 21.47 -9.61
C ASP A 95 -8.86 22.44 -10.39
N ASP A 96 -9.51 21.99 -11.47
CA ASP A 96 -10.21 22.87 -12.42
C ASP A 96 -11.65 22.48 -12.74
N GLU A 97 -12.08 21.27 -12.40
CA GLU A 97 -13.43 20.77 -12.66
C GLU A 97 -13.95 19.76 -11.62
N ASP A 98 -15.23 19.43 -11.76
CA ASP A 98 -15.90 18.41 -10.97
C ASP A 98 -16.90 17.60 -11.80
N VAL A 99 -17.10 16.35 -11.38
CA VAL A 99 -18.08 15.42 -11.92
C VAL A 99 -18.82 14.74 -10.77
N THR A 100 -20.13 14.54 -10.91
CA THR A 100 -20.96 13.92 -9.87
C THR A 100 -21.48 12.56 -10.30
N VAL A 101 -21.35 11.57 -9.42
CA VAL A 101 -21.84 10.20 -9.60
C VAL A 101 -22.85 9.88 -8.50
N SER A 102 -24.08 9.50 -8.90
CA SER A 102 -25.10 9.03 -7.96
C SER A 102 -24.94 7.55 -7.66
N VAL A 103 -24.83 7.20 -6.37
CA VAL A 103 -24.66 5.81 -5.89
C VAL A 103 -25.93 5.39 -5.14
N PRO A 104 -26.62 4.31 -5.55
CA PRO A 104 -27.83 3.84 -4.86
C PRO A 104 -27.54 3.36 -3.45
N ALA A 105 -28.54 3.43 -2.55
CA ALA A 105 -28.47 2.83 -1.22
C ALA A 105 -28.14 1.33 -1.29
N GLN A 106 -27.30 0.84 -0.38
CA GLN A 106 -26.90 -0.57 -0.29
C GLN A 106 -26.49 -1.15 -1.65
N GLY A 107 -25.71 -0.39 -2.42
CA GLY A 107 -25.37 -0.69 -3.80
C GLY A 107 -24.11 0.01 -4.27
N ALA A 108 -23.78 -0.14 -5.55
CA ALA A 108 -22.53 0.38 -6.10
C ALA A 108 -22.71 0.99 -7.50
N ALA A 109 -21.82 1.92 -7.83
CA ALA A 109 -21.61 2.47 -9.17
C ALA A 109 -20.23 2.02 -9.67
N ALA A 110 -20.21 1.16 -10.69
CA ALA A 110 -18.98 0.66 -11.31
C ALA A 110 -18.60 1.54 -12.51
N LEU A 111 -17.49 2.28 -12.41
CA LEU A 111 -17.10 3.33 -13.37
C LEU A 111 -16.50 2.77 -14.67
N ASP A 112 -16.19 1.47 -14.70
CA ASP A 112 -15.85 0.76 -15.93
C ASP A 112 -17.07 0.65 -16.88
N THR A 113 -18.28 0.60 -16.32
CA THR A 113 -19.54 0.57 -17.09
C THR A 113 -20.25 1.92 -17.14
N LEU A 114 -20.19 2.69 -16.05
CA LEU A 114 -20.69 4.05 -15.97
C LEU A 114 -19.60 5.03 -16.40
N GLU A 115 -19.58 5.35 -17.70
CA GLU A 115 -18.54 6.22 -18.25
C GLU A 115 -18.57 7.60 -17.59
N THR A 116 -17.49 7.93 -16.89
CA THR A 116 -17.32 9.17 -16.13
C THR A 116 -16.00 9.79 -16.54
N PHE A 117 -16.01 11.06 -16.92
CA PHE A 117 -14.87 11.73 -17.51
C PHE A 117 -14.56 13.04 -16.79
N LEU A 118 -13.28 13.35 -16.74
CA LEU A 118 -12.74 14.69 -16.53
C LEU A 118 -12.34 15.22 -17.93
N GLN A 119 -12.53 16.52 -18.17
CA GLN A 119 -12.02 17.23 -19.32
C GLN A 119 -10.50 17.16 -19.44
N THR A 120 -9.76 17.10 -18.32
CA THR A 120 -8.31 16.95 -18.35
C THR A 120 -7.75 15.97 -17.31
N ALA A 121 -6.61 15.36 -17.62
CA ALA A 121 -5.77 14.69 -16.64
C ALA A 121 -4.75 15.69 -16.07
N GLY A 122 -4.69 15.83 -14.75
CA GLY A 122 -3.76 16.75 -14.09
C GLY A 122 -2.28 16.41 -14.30
N ASP A 123 -1.94 15.12 -14.47
CA ASP A 123 -0.57 14.64 -14.68
C ASP A 123 -0.49 13.60 -15.82
N ALA A 124 0.71 13.39 -16.36
CA ALA A 124 0.96 12.39 -17.40
C ALA A 124 0.76 10.93 -16.92
N PRO A 125 0.42 9.99 -17.83
CA PRO A 125 0.44 8.56 -17.54
C PRO A 125 1.77 8.09 -16.90
N GLY A 126 1.65 7.24 -15.88
CA GLY A 126 2.77 6.78 -15.05
C GLY A 126 2.99 7.60 -13.77
N ALA A 127 2.34 8.76 -13.64
CA ALA A 127 2.30 9.55 -12.42
C ALA A 127 1.12 9.16 -11.51
N ARG A 128 1.01 9.85 -10.37
CA ARG A 128 -0.21 9.89 -9.55
C ARG A 128 -0.63 11.35 -9.43
N THR A 129 -1.94 11.60 -9.50
CA THR A 129 -2.52 12.93 -9.40
C THR A 129 -3.54 12.97 -8.25
N SER A 130 -3.77 14.13 -7.67
CA SER A 130 -4.73 14.29 -6.57
C SER A 130 -6.13 14.54 -7.12
N LEU A 131 -7.10 13.80 -6.59
CA LEU A 131 -8.53 14.06 -6.74
C LEU A 131 -9.14 14.26 -5.36
N THR A 132 -10.28 14.95 -5.30
CA THR A 132 -11.06 15.06 -4.07
C THR A 132 -12.44 14.45 -4.29
N ALA A 133 -12.83 13.52 -3.43
CA ALA A 133 -14.19 13.01 -3.39
C ALA A 133 -14.96 13.66 -2.24
N THR A 134 -16.12 14.23 -2.56
CA THR A 134 -16.97 14.97 -1.62
C THR A 134 -18.37 14.36 -1.58
N THR A 135 -18.92 14.27 -0.37
CA THR A 135 -20.32 13.93 -0.10
C THR A 135 -20.89 14.94 0.89
N GLU A 136 -22.19 14.83 1.21
CA GLU A 136 -22.79 15.65 2.27
C GLU A 136 -22.14 15.45 3.65
N THR A 137 -21.44 14.32 3.87
CA THR A 137 -20.85 13.95 5.16
C THR A 137 -19.42 14.47 5.35
N GLY A 138 -18.74 14.84 4.26
CA GLY A 138 -17.35 15.28 4.27
C GLY A 138 -16.66 15.09 2.92
N GLU A 139 -15.35 15.25 2.93
CA GLU A 139 -14.48 15.10 1.76
C GLU A 139 -13.26 14.25 2.11
N VAL A 140 -12.68 13.59 1.11
CA VAL A 140 -11.44 12.81 1.20
C VAL A 140 -10.60 13.05 -0.05
N GLU A 141 -9.29 13.19 0.13
CA GLU A 141 -8.34 13.28 -0.99
C GLU A 141 -7.92 11.88 -1.41
N LEU A 142 -7.95 11.61 -2.73
CA LEU A 142 -7.40 10.42 -3.33
C LEU A 142 -6.13 10.79 -4.10
N LEU A 143 -5.07 10.00 -3.96
CA LEU A 143 -3.87 10.15 -4.77
C LEU A 143 -3.89 9.05 -5.82
N VAL A 144 -4.58 9.26 -6.94
CA VAL A 144 -4.88 8.20 -7.91
C VAL A 144 -3.80 8.05 -8.97
N PRO A 145 -3.48 6.82 -9.44
CA PRO A 145 -2.58 6.64 -10.57
C PRO A 145 -3.24 7.08 -11.88
N VAL A 146 -2.42 7.62 -12.78
CA VAL A 146 -2.78 7.90 -14.17
C VAL A 146 -2.17 6.81 -15.06
N VAL A 147 -2.98 6.13 -15.86
CA VAL A 147 -2.57 5.05 -16.75
C VAL A 147 -3.01 5.31 -18.20
N ASP A 148 -2.42 4.59 -19.14
CA ASP A 148 -2.69 4.74 -20.57
C ASP A 148 -2.87 3.41 -21.30
N GLY A 149 -3.09 3.48 -22.61
CA GLY A 149 -3.21 2.32 -23.49
C GLY A 149 -1.92 1.57 -23.78
N THR A 150 -0.76 1.92 -23.18
CA THR A 150 0.45 1.06 -23.29
C THR A 150 0.25 -0.27 -22.56
N LEU A 151 -0.69 -0.30 -21.62
CA LEU A 151 -1.17 -1.47 -20.91
C LEU A 151 -2.44 -2.00 -21.58
N ASP A 152 -2.39 -3.23 -22.09
CA ASP A 152 -3.50 -3.85 -22.83
C ASP A 152 -4.88 -3.77 -22.15
N PRO A 153 -5.00 -3.95 -20.81
CA PRO A 153 -6.30 -3.86 -20.13
C PRO A 153 -6.96 -2.48 -20.18
N TYR A 154 -6.19 -1.39 -20.34
CA TYR A 154 -6.72 -0.02 -20.28
C TYR A 154 -7.07 0.57 -21.64
N LYS A 155 -6.62 -0.05 -22.74
CA LYS A 155 -6.93 0.38 -24.12
C LYS A 155 -8.43 0.62 -24.39
N PRO A 156 -9.37 -0.20 -23.90
CA PRO A 156 -10.80 0.01 -24.15
C PRO A 156 -11.38 1.24 -23.43
N TYR A 157 -10.63 1.82 -22.49
CA TYR A 157 -11.09 2.90 -21.62
C TYR A 157 -10.45 4.25 -21.96
N LEU A 158 -9.62 4.31 -23.00
CA LEU A 158 -9.12 5.58 -23.51
C LEU A 158 -10.29 6.44 -24.04
N PRO A 159 -10.37 7.73 -23.65
CA PRO A 159 -11.31 8.67 -24.25
C PRO A 159 -11.12 8.83 -25.77
N GLU A 160 -12.19 9.14 -26.50
CA GLU A 160 -12.16 9.37 -27.96
C GLU A 160 -11.67 10.77 -28.36
#